data_AF-A0A918CT93-F1
#
_entry.id   AF-A0A918CT93-F1
#
_cell.length_a   1.000
_cell.length_b   1.000
_cell.length_c   1.000
_cell.angle_alpha   90.00
_cell.angle_beta   90.00
_cell.angle_gamma   90.00
#
_symmetry.space_group_name_H-M   'P 1'
#
loop_
_entity.id
_entity.type
_entity.pdbx_description
1 polymer ?
#
loop_
_entity_poly.entity_id
_entity_poly.type
_entity_poly.pdbx_seq_one_letter_code
_entity_poly.pdbx_strand_id
1 'polypeptide(L)'
;METESDVEVGLWDAELESLLQRVGGRFGRVEPRRRMRDYVRGLLGPVGRKNSWQIAEYAGHGTPHGLQRLLSWCQWDPDRIRDDLQDYVAERLGQPGGVLIVDDTGFLKKGTVSAGVQRQYSGTAGRTENCQIGVFAAYASARGRALVDRELYLPKSWTEDPDRCRAARIPEEKSFATKPELARVMVQRALDSALPVTWVTADAAYGQEWHFRRMLEEAGVGYVLAVPKSQQVKSPAGSWRIDHVLTGAPPDAGERISCGDGAKGPRVYDWAAAKLPTVDGSDPAHCRWVLARRSLARPDEVAYYLAFAPADTVVTELVRVAGARWAIEECFQAAKNECGLDQYEVRRYVGWYRHITLAMLAHAFLAAMTAHALERGAGETVRPASFPSPWQKSGGSWTLPVPPRPGMGHPRTGSTGPIGADAIRPSPATATTSAARTPIG
;
A
#
# COMPACT_ATOMS: atom_id res chain seq x y z
N MET A 1 35.59 11.60 -16.51
CA MET A 1 34.30 12.14 -16.95
C MET A 1 33.28 11.07 -16.60
N GLU A 2 32.63 11.25 -15.46
CA GLU A 2 31.59 10.33 -14.98
C GLU A 2 30.37 10.47 -15.88
N THR A 3 29.67 9.37 -16.15
CA THR A 3 28.41 9.41 -16.90
C THR A 3 27.29 9.89 -15.99
N GLU A 4 26.20 10.38 -16.60
CA GLU A 4 25.00 10.80 -15.87
C GLU A 4 24.43 9.67 -14.99
N SER A 5 24.52 8.42 -15.48
CA SER A 5 24.21 7.20 -14.74
C SER A 5 25.16 6.91 -13.57
N ASP A 6 26.46 7.23 -13.66
CA ASP A 6 27.39 7.06 -12.54
C ASP A 6 27.08 8.06 -11.42
N VAL A 7 26.73 9.30 -11.79
CA VAL A 7 26.31 10.34 -10.85
C VAL A 7 24.98 9.97 -10.17
N GLU A 8 24.01 9.42 -10.92
CA GLU A 8 22.78 8.91 -10.32
C GLU A 8 23.06 7.74 -9.34
N VAL A 9 23.83 6.73 -9.75
CA VAL A 9 24.17 5.59 -8.88
C VAL A 9 24.90 6.06 -7.61
N GLY A 10 25.79 7.04 -7.71
CA GLY A 10 26.46 7.65 -6.55
C GLY A 10 25.49 8.34 -5.58
N LEU A 11 24.48 9.04 -6.08
CA LEU A 11 23.43 9.66 -5.26
C LEU A 11 22.55 8.61 -4.56
N TRP A 12 22.16 7.54 -5.27
CA TRP A 12 21.37 6.45 -4.70
C TRP A 12 22.13 5.72 -3.58
N ASP A 13 23.42 5.44 -3.74
CA ASP A 13 24.21 4.77 -2.69
C ASP A 13 24.46 5.70 -1.49
N ALA A 14 24.77 6.99 -1.71
CA ALA A 14 24.96 7.97 -0.65
C ALA A 14 23.69 8.19 0.20
N GLU A 15 22.52 8.27 -0.44
CA GLU A 15 21.24 8.41 0.27
C GLU A 15 20.87 7.13 1.05
N LEU A 16 21.11 5.96 0.47
CA LEU A 16 20.91 4.68 1.15
C LEU A 16 21.84 4.55 2.36
N GLU A 17 23.11 4.94 2.22
CA GLU A 17 24.08 4.95 3.33
C GLU A 17 23.70 5.93 4.44
N SER A 18 23.19 7.11 4.10
CA SER A 18 22.63 8.08 5.06
C SER A 18 21.48 7.48 5.87
N LEU A 19 20.49 6.86 5.19
CA LEU A 19 19.36 6.20 5.84
C LEU A 19 19.80 5.01 6.71
N LEU A 20 20.74 4.20 6.22
CA LEU A 20 21.32 3.07 6.95
C LEU A 20 22.20 3.51 8.14
N GLN A 21 22.74 4.72 8.11
CA GLN A 21 23.46 5.32 9.24
C GLN A 21 22.50 5.83 10.32
N ARG A 22 21.41 6.52 9.92
CA ARG A 22 20.31 6.97 10.80
C ARG A 22 19.77 5.82 11.66
N VAL A 23 19.16 4.82 11.01
CA VAL A 23 18.60 3.64 11.72
C VAL A 23 19.70 2.77 12.34
N GLY A 24 20.93 2.90 11.86
CA GLY A 24 22.13 2.23 12.39
C GLY A 24 22.42 2.61 13.85
N GLY A 25 21.96 3.77 14.33
CA GLY A 25 22.04 4.17 15.73
C GLY A 25 21.17 3.35 16.69
N ARG A 26 20.16 2.61 16.18
CA ARG A 26 19.25 1.80 17.01
C ARG A 26 19.80 0.41 17.36
N PHE A 27 21.05 0.11 16.99
CA PHE A 27 21.72 -1.17 17.23
C PHE A 27 22.91 -1.02 18.18
N GLY A 28 22.78 -1.49 19.43
CA GLY A 28 23.84 -1.43 20.44
C GLY A 28 25.08 -2.30 20.19
N ARG A 29 25.16 -3.00 19.04
CA ARG A 29 26.31 -3.83 18.64
C ARG A 29 26.54 -3.76 17.13
N VAL A 30 27.80 -3.85 16.69
CA VAL A 30 28.20 -3.66 15.29
C VAL A 30 27.75 -4.80 14.37
N GLU A 31 27.66 -6.03 14.88
CA GLU A 31 27.33 -7.21 14.08
C GLU A 31 25.86 -7.21 13.65
N PRO A 32 24.86 -6.99 14.54
CA PRO A 32 23.47 -6.75 14.14
C PRO A 32 23.31 -5.56 13.19
N ARG A 33 24.05 -4.46 13.41
CA ARG A 33 24.01 -3.27 12.54
C ARG A 33 24.47 -3.59 11.11
N ARG A 34 25.57 -4.34 10.95
CA ARG A 34 26.02 -4.84 9.64
C ARG A 34 24.94 -5.74 9.02
N ARG A 35 24.39 -6.68 9.79
CA ARG A 35 23.33 -7.59 9.30
C ARG A 35 22.05 -6.87 8.87
N MET A 36 21.69 -5.76 9.51
CA MET A 36 20.57 -4.91 9.07
C MET A 36 20.86 -4.27 7.71
N ARG A 37 22.08 -3.74 7.50
CA ARG A 37 22.51 -3.15 6.23
C ARG A 37 22.52 -4.18 5.10
N ASP A 38 23.09 -5.37 5.36
CA ASP A 38 23.05 -6.52 4.45
C ASP A 38 21.58 -6.87 4.08
N TYR A 39 20.70 -6.88 5.07
CA TYR A 39 19.28 -7.21 4.89
C TYR A 39 18.57 -6.19 4.00
N VAL A 40 18.67 -4.90 4.32
CA VAL A 40 18.02 -3.82 3.55
C VAL A 40 18.58 -3.75 2.12
N ARG A 41 19.91 -3.87 1.93
CA ARG A 41 20.50 -3.93 0.58
C ARG A 41 19.99 -5.12 -0.23
N GLY A 42 19.73 -6.29 0.38
CA GLY A 42 19.08 -7.41 -0.31
C GLY A 42 17.55 -7.34 -0.41
N LEU A 43 16.86 -6.56 0.43
CA LEU A 43 15.46 -6.19 0.21
C LEU A 43 15.30 -5.29 -1.02
N LEU A 44 16.29 -4.44 -1.30
CA LEU A 44 16.35 -3.58 -2.50
C LEU A 44 16.92 -4.32 -3.73
N GLY A 45 17.90 -5.21 -3.54
CA GLY A 45 18.59 -5.92 -4.63
C GLY A 45 17.75 -6.91 -5.43
N PRO A 46 18.26 -7.40 -6.58
CA PRO A 46 17.57 -8.30 -7.52
C PRO A 46 17.52 -9.76 -7.02
N VAL A 47 16.95 -9.96 -5.83
CA VAL A 47 16.84 -11.25 -5.14
C VAL A 47 15.47 -11.87 -5.46
N GLY A 48 15.44 -13.07 -6.06
CA GLY A 48 14.22 -13.67 -6.61
C GLY A 48 13.09 -13.92 -5.60
N ARG A 49 13.43 -14.15 -4.33
CA ARG A 49 12.52 -14.08 -3.19
C ARG A 49 13.22 -13.46 -1.99
N LYS A 50 12.66 -12.41 -1.41
CA LYS A 50 13.24 -11.62 -0.30
C LYS A 50 13.19 -12.34 1.07
N ASN A 51 13.52 -13.64 1.13
CA ASN A 51 13.65 -14.41 2.37
C ASN A 51 15.09 -14.35 2.92
N SER A 52 15.29 -14.81 4.17
CA SER A 52 16.60 -14.76 4.84
C SER A 52 17.64 -15.70 4.25
N TRP A 53 17.29 -16.55 3.28
CA TRP A 53 18.23 -17.43 2.57
C TRP A 53 18.83 -16.71 1.36
N GLN A 54 17.99 -16.29 0.40
CA GLN A 54 18.50 -15.66 -0.83
C GLN A 54 19.09 -14.27 -0.57
N ILE A 55 18.61 -13.54 0.44
CA ILE A 55 19.26 -12.31 0.91
C ILE A 55 20.65 -12.59 1.52
N ALA A 56 20.84 -13.75 2.17
CA ALA A 56 22.16 -14.12 2.69
C ALA A 56 23.13 -14.45 1.56
N GLU A 57 22.69 -15.23 0.57
CA GLU A 57 23.47 -15.56 -0.63
C GLU A 57 23.85 -14.30 -1.42
N TYR A 58 22.90 -13.40 -1.67
CA TYR A 58 23.12 -12.13 -2.35
C TYR A 58 24.14 -11.22 -1.61
N ALA A 59 24.08 -11.18 -0.28
CA ALA A 59 25.04 -10.44 0.54
C ALA A 59 26.33 -11.23 0.87
N GLY A 60 26.62 -12.32 0.14
CA GLY A 60 27.89 -13.05 0.23
C GLY A 60 28.06 -13.94 1.48
N HIS A 61 26.98 -14.26 2.20
CA HIS A 61 27.03 -15.04 3.43
C HIS A 61 26.72 -16.51 3.20
N GLY A 62 27.66 -17.40 3.53
CA GLY A 62 27.50 -18.85 3.36
C GLY A 62 26.40 -19.53 4.21
N THR A 63 25.67 -18.80 5.07
CA THR A 63 24.45 -19.33 5.75
C THR A 63 23.44 -18.22 6.06
N PRO A 64 22.11 -18.53 6.11
CA PRO A 64 21.06 -17.58 6.50
C PRO A 64 21.11 -17.14 7.97
N HIS A 65 21.88 -17.83 8.81
CA HIS A 65 21.79 -17.72 10.27
C HIS A 65 22.04 -16.31 10.81
N GLY A 66 22.87 -15.50 10.14
CA GLY A 66 23.10 -14.10 10.53
C GLY A 66 21.84 -13.25 10.43
N LEU A 67 21.10 -13.38 9.32
CA LEU A 67 19.88 -12.63 9.03
C LEU A 67 18.67 -13.19 9.80
N GLN A 68 18.61 -14.52 9.96
CA GLN A 68 17.62 -15.15 10.84
C GLN A 68 17.79 -14.67 12.30
N ARG A 69 19.03 -14.59 12.83
CA ARG A 69 19.28 -14.04 14.17
C ARG A 69 18.91 -12.57 14.29
N LEU A 70 19.23 -11.73 13.29
CA LEU A 70 18.80 -10.32 13.24
C LEU A 70 17.28 -10.20 13.50
N LEU A 71 16.48 -10.95 12.74
CA LEU A 71 15.02 -10.86 12.85
C LEU A 71 14.47 -11.52 14.14
N SER A 72 15.06 -12.62 14.62
CA SER A 72 14.40 -13.47 15.64
C SER A 72 15.02 -13.49 17.04
N TRP A 73 16.25 -13.00 17.23
CA TRP A 73 16.99 -13.14 18.50
C TRP A 73 17.87 -11.95 18.90
N CYS A 74 18.41 -11.16 17.95
CA CYS A 74 19.21 -9.98 18.29
C CYS A 74 18.40 -8.96 19.09
N GLN A 75 19.04 -8.18 19.96
CA GLN A 75 18.41 -7.08 20.69
C GLN A 75 18.48 -5.79 19.86
N TRP A 76 17.33 -5.37 19.36
CA TRP A 76 17.05 -4.06 18.75
C TRP A 76 15.54 -3.85 18.72
N ASP A 77 15.12 -2.60 18.68
CA ASP A 77 13.72 -2.21 18.76
C ASP A 77 13.19 -1.85 17.35
N PRO A 78 12.20 -2.57 16.80
CA PRO A 78 11.61 -2.21 15.51
C PRO A 78 10.74 -0.97 15.57
N ASP A 79 10.23 -0.55 16.74
CA ASP A 79 9.42 0.65 16.87
C ASP A 79 10.29 1.90 16.73
N ARG A 80 11.47 1.94 17.34
CA ARG A 80 12.46 3.03 17.12
C ARG A 80 12.88 3.21 15.66
N ILE A 81 12.92 2.15 14.87
CA ILE A 81 13.22 2.25 13.42
C ILE A 81 11.97 2.66 12.62
N ARG A 82 10.77 2.40 13.12
CA ARG A 82 9.53 2.99 12.59
C ARG A 82 9.48 4.49 12.88
N ASP A 83 9.95 4.93 14.05
CA ASP A 83 10.07 6.35 14.40
C ASP A 83 11.08 7.05 13.46
N ASP A 84 12.30 6.50 13.30
CA ASP A 84 13.32 6.98 12.33
C ASP A 84 12.79 7.08 10.88
N LEU A 85 11.89 6.17 10.50
CA LEU A 85 11.22 6.10 9.21
C LEU A 85 10.17 7.20 9.05
N GLN A 86 9.45 7.59 10.11
CA GLN A 86 8.51 8.71 10.06
C GLN A 86 9.26 10.03 9.88
N ASP A 87 10.36 10.24 10.59
CA ASP A 87 11.25 11.39 10.39
C ASP A 87 11.80 11.43 8.95
N TYR A 88 12.23 10.28 8.40
CA TYR A 88 12.73 10.20 7.03
C TYR A 88 11.65 10.53 5.98
N VAL A 89 10.43 10.02 6.15
CA VAL A 89 9.30 10.32 5.25
C VAL A 89 8.84 11.77 5.40
N ALA A 90 8.91 12.36 6.59
CA ALA A 90 8.67 13.78 6.80
C ALA A 90 9.69 14.66 6.05
N GLU A 91 10.98 14.35 6.15
CA GLU A 91 12.05 15.08 5.44
C GLU A 91 11.96 14.95 3.91
N ARG A 92 11.67 13.74 3.40
CA ARG A 92 11.75 13.45 1.96
C ARG A 92 10.44 13.66 1.21
N LEU A 93 9.30 13.36 1.82
CA LEU A 93 7.98 13.43 1.18
C LEU A 93 7.04 14.45 1.85
N GLY A 94 7.38 14.98 3.03
CA GLY A 94 6.53 15.91 3.77
C GLY A 94 6.21 17.20 3.01
N GLN A 95 4.93 17.54 2.98
CA GLN A 95 4.39 18.81 2.47
C GLN A 95 3.11 19.19 3.25
N PRO A 96 2.71 20.48 3.27
CA PRO A 96 1.39 20.90 3.73
C PRO A 96 0.25 20.17 3.00
N GLY A 97 -0.87 19.90 3.68
CA GLY A 97 -1.99 19.14 3.10
C GLY A 97 -1.72 17.63 3.00
N GLY A 98 -0.68 17.13 3.67
CA GLY A 98 -0.33 15.71 3.74
C GLY A 98 -1.46 14.85 4.28
N VAL A 99 -1.66 13.69 3.67
CA VAL A 99 -2.74 12.75 4.01
C VAL A 99 -2.14 11.49 4.62
N LEU A 100 -2.65 11.09 5.79
CA LEU A 100 -2.41 9.80 6.40
C LEU A 100 -3.53 8.83 5.99
N ILE A 101 -3.18 7.74 5.32
CA ILE A 101 -4.12 6.69 4.91
C ILE A 101 -4.00 5.52 5.87
N VAL A 102 -5.12 5.00 6.38
CA VAL A 102 -5.17 3.73 7.12
C VAL A 102 -5.95 2.68 6.33
N ASP A 103 -5.35 1.49 6.20
CA ASP A 103 -5.93 0.30 5.53
C ASP A 103 -5.24 -0.96 6.08
N ASP A 104 -5.71 -2.16 5.73
CA ASP A 104 -5.07 -3.41 6.16
C ASP A 104 -4.86 -4.43 5.04
N THR A 105 -3.81 -5.23 5.17
CA THR A 105 -3.44 -6.24 4.18
C THR A 105 -3.19 -7.61 4.80
N GLY A 106 -3.65 -8.64 4.09
CA GLY A 106 -3.50 -10.03 4.48
C GLY A 106 -2.26 -10.69 3.88
N PHE A 107 -1.53 -11.40 4.74
CA PHE A 107 -0.37 -12.21 4.40
C PHE A 107 -0.73 -13.69 4.47
N LEU A 108 -0.84 -14.37 3.32
CA LEU A 108 -1.16 -15.80 3.28
C LEU A 108 -0.06 -16.63 3.95
N LYS A 109 -0.42 -17.55 4.84
CA LYS A 109 0.52 -18.44 5.53
C LYS A 109 -0.05 -19.86 5.66
N LYS A 110 0.83 -20.87 5.76
CA LYS A 110 0.46 -22.27 6.02
C LYS A 110 0.71 -22.64 7.48
N GLY A 111 -0.17 -23.44 8.07
CA GLY A 111 -0.10 -23.83 9.49
C GLY A 111 -0.60 -22.76 10.47
N THR A 112 -0.65 -23.12 11.75
CA THR A 112 -1.33 -22.38 12.84
C THR A 112 -0.39 -21.61 13.78
N VAL A 113 0.93 -21.74 13.59
CA VAL A 113 1.97 -21.36 14.57
C VAL A 113 2.61 -19.97 14.36
N SER A 114 2.25 -19.25 13.31
CA SER A 114 2.78 -17.89 13.08
C SER A 114 1.90 -16.86 13.79
N ALA A 115 2.49 -15.95 14.57
CA ALA A 115 1.77 -14.96 15.39
C ALA A 115 0.60 -14.28 14.63
N GLY A 116 -0.61 -14.31 15.20
CA GLY A 116 -1.81 -13.73 14.59
C GLY A 116 -2.41 -14.50 13.41
N VAL A 117 -1.88 -15.67 13.02
CA VAL A 117 -2.44 -16.45 11.90
C VAL A 117 -3.76 -17.13 12.28
N GLN A 118 -4.80 -16.94 11.47
CA GLN A 118 -6.10 -17.60 11.56
C GLN A 118 -6.73 -17.68 10.16
N ARG A 119 -7.71 -18.58 9.96
CA ARG A 119 -8.65 -18.49 8.83
C ARG A 119 -9.56 -17.26 9.01
N GLN A 120 -9.30 -16.21 8.25
CA GLN A 120 -10.03 -14.93 8.29
C GLN A 120 -10.10 -14.32 6.88
N TYR A 121 -10.98 -13.34 6.67
CA TYR A 121 -11.10 -12.69 5.35
C TYR A 121 -9.82 -11.90 5.03
N SER A 122 -9.19 -12.21 3.90
CA SER A 122 -8.04 -11.47 3.38
C SER A 122 -8.47 -10.71 2.14
N GLY A 123 -8.48 -9.38 2.19
CA GLY A 123 -8.77 -8.54 1.03
C GLY A 123 -7.83 -8.83 -0.15
N THR A 124 -6.55 -9.09 0.15
CA THR A 124 -5.53 -9.47 -0.85
C THR A 124 -5.84 -10.81 -1.55
N ALA A 125 -6.60 -11.71 -0.92
CA ALA A 125 -7.02 -12.99 -1.52
C ALA A 125 -8.49 -13.00 -1.97
N GLY A 126 -9.24 -11.91 -1.76
CA GLY A 126 -10.67 -11.80 -2.01
C GLY A 126 -11.57 -12.77 -1.22
N ARG A 127 -11.01 -13.57 -0.30
CA ARG A 127 -11.69 -14.73 0.32
C ARG A 127 -11.16 -15.05 1.72
N THR A 128 -11.88 -15.87 2.46
CA THR A 128 -11.48 -16.36 3.79
C THR A 128 -10.37 -17.40 3.68
N GLU A 129 -9.17 -17.06 4.14
CA GLU A 129 -7.99 -17.94 4.14
C GLU A 129 -7.15 -17.84 5.40
N ASN A 130 -6.28 -18.84 5.59
CA ASN A 130 -5.31 -18.84 6.67
C ASN A 130 -4.24 -17.76 6.42
N CYS A 131 -4.32 -16.66 7.15
CA CYS A 131 -3.47 -15.49 6.97
C CYS A 131 -3.22 -14.74 8.27
N GLN A 132 -2.14 -13.96 8.29
CA GLN A 132 -1.92 -12.88 9.25
C GLN A 132 -2.50 -11.59 8.63
N ILE A 133 -3.07 -10.69 9.41
CA ILE A 133 -3.49 -9.36 8.95
C ILE A 133 -2.59 -8.31 9.61
N GLY A 134 -2.00 -7.42 8.81
CA GLY A 134 -1.34 -6.21 9.31
C GLY A 134 -2.18 -4.99 8.99
N VAL A 135 -2.44 -4.14 9.99
CA VAL A 135 -2.95 -2.78 9.80
C VAL A 135 -1.75 -1.90 9.48
N PHE A 136 -1.88 -1.01 8.50
CA PHE A 136 -0.81 -0.11 8.06
C PHE A 136 -1.29 1.33 7.97
N ALA A 137 -0.37 2.25 8.22
CA ALA A 137 -0.52 3.65 7.88
C ALA A 137 0.43 3.99 6.72
N ALA A 138 -0.05 4.75 5.73
CA ALA A 138 0.76 5.35 4.68
C ALA A 138 0.64 6.86 4.75
N TYR A 139 1.75 7.58 4.56
CA TYR A 139 1.72 9.02 4.33
C TYR A 139 1.75 9.31 2.83
N ALA A 140 0.97 10.29 2.37
CA ALA A 140 0.95 10.73 0.97
C ALA A 140 0.88 12.26 0.84
N SER A 141 1.62 12.79 -0.14
CA SER A 141 1.66 14.20 -0.53
C SER A 141 1.76 14.32 -2.06
N ALA A 142 2.00 15.52 -2.61
CA ALA A 142 2.27 15.67 -4.03
C ALA A 142 3.69 15.19 -4.42
N ARG A 143 4.62 15.06 -3.46
CA ARG A 143 5.95 14.46 -3.67
C ARG A 143 5.93 12.94 -3.83
N GLY A 144 5.00 12.25 -3.18
CA GLY A 144 4.95 10.79 -3.22
C GLY A 144 4.17 10.18 -2.07
N ARG A 145 4.39 8.89 -1.84
CA ARG A 145 3.74 8.11 -0.77
C ARG A 145 4.65 7.00 -0.25
N ALA A 146 4.57 6.70 1.04
CA ALA A 146 5.30 5.62 1.70
C ALA A 146 4.51 5.03 2.87
N LEU A 147 4.72 3.74 3.17
CA LEU A 147 4.28 3.13 4.43
C LEU A 147 5.05 3.72 5.62
N VAL A 148 4.36 4.21 6.65
CA VAL A 148 4.92 4.93 7.80
C VAL A 148 4.64 4.29 9.17
N ASP A 149 3.61 3.44 9.28
CA ASP A 149 3.38 2.66 10.51
C ASP A 149 2.70 1.32 10.23
N ARG A 150 2.74 0.41 11.22
CA ARG A 150 2.33 -0.98 11.15
C ARG A 150 1.97 -1.55 12.53
N GLU A 151 0.88 -2.30 12.60
CA GLU A 151 0.50 -3.16 13.73
C GLU A 151 0.01 -4.52 13.22
N LEU A 152 0.40 -5.60 13.93
CA LEU A 152 -0.08 -6.96 13.66
C LEU A 152 -1.41 -7.18 14.39
N TYR A 153 -2.50 -7.38 13.65
CA TYR A 153 -3.77 -7.75 14.25
C TYR A 153 -3.68 -9.16 14.86
N LEU A 154 -3.96 -9.25 16.15
CA LEU A 154 -4.08 -10.50 16.89
C LEU A 154 -5.58 -10.82 17.09
N PRO A 155 -6.13 -11.85 16.42
CA PRO A 155 -7.48 -12.31 16.70
C PRO A 155 -7.64 -12.79 18.15
N LYS A 156 -8.86 -12.75 18.68
CA LYS A 156 -9.19 -13.25 20.03
C LYS A 156 -8.63 -14.66 20.32
N SER A 157 -8.71 -15.57 19.34
CA SER A 157 -8.17 -16.94 19.40
C SER A 157 -6.64 -17.06 19.60
N TRP A 158 -5.92 -15.94 19.59
CA TRP A 158 -4.52 -15.85 20.01
C TRP A 158 -4.40 -15.33 21.44
N THR A 159 -5.05 -14.21 21.75
CA THR A 159 -4.95 -13.55 23.06
C THR A 159 -5.67 -14.31 24.18
N GLU A 160 -6.59 -15.21 23.82
CA GLU A 160 -7.25 -16.17 24.71
C GLU A 160 -6.44 -17.48 24.88
N ASP A 161 -5.26 -17.60 24.25
CA ASP A 161 -4.36 -18.77 24.29
C ASP A 161 -2.93 -18.36 24.72
N PRO A 162 -2.64 -18.31 26.04
CA PRO A 162 -1.36 -17.83 26.56
C PRO A 162 -0.15 -18.67 26.13
N ASP A 163 -0.28 -19.99 26.02
CA ASP A 163 0.83 -20.86 25.63
C ASP A 163 1.17 -20.72 24.14
N ARG A 164 0.17 -20.56 23.28
CA ARG A 164 0.37 -20.24 21.86
C ARG A 164 0.99 -18.85 21.69
N CYS A 165 0.57 -17.86 22.48
CA CYS A 165 1.23 -16.55 22.56
C CYS A 165 2.71 -16.68 22.97
N ARG A 166 3.00 -17.39 24.06
CA ARG A 166 4.36 -17.62 24.57
C ARG A 166 5.25 -18.36 23.57
N ALA A 167 4.72 -19.37 22.87
CA ALA A 167 5.41 -20.08 21.80
C ALA A 167 5.76 -19.17 20.61
N ALA A 168 4.83 -18.31 20.20
CA ALA A 168 5.05 -17.31 19.14
C ALA A 168 5.84 -16.07 19.61
N ARG A 169 6.20 -15.98 20.90
CA ARG A 169 6.85 -14.81 21.53
C ARG A 169 6.05 -13.51 21.34
N ILE A 170 4.73 -13.61 21.47
CA ILE A 170 3.86 -12.46 21.72
C ILE A 170 4.10 -12.02 23.18
N PRO A 171 4.29 -10.71 23.46
CA PRO A 171 4.44 -10.21 24.82
C PRO A 171 3.18 -10.46 25.69
N GLU A 172 3.36 -10.70 26.98
CA GLU A 172 2.26 -11.11 27.88
C GLU A 172 1.28 -9.95 28.17
N GLU A 173 1.69 -8.70 27.95
CA GLU A 173 0.86 -7.50 28.04
C GLU A 173 -0.04 -7.22 26.83
N LYS A 174 0.04 -8.03 25.75
CA LYS A 174 -0.76 -7.83 24.53
C LYS A 174 -2.14 -8.48 24.63
N SER A 175 -3.13 -7.71 25.09
CA SER A 175 -4.56 -8.05 25.01
C SER A 175 -5.09 -8.06 23.57
N PHE A 176 -6.35 -8.50 23.39
CA PHE A 176 -7.08 -8.27 22.15
C PHE A 176 -7.23 -6.77 21.87
N ALA A 177 -7.11 -6.38 20.60
CA ALA A 177 -7.45 -5.05 20.09
C ALA A 177 -8.06 -5.20 18.68
N THR A 178 -9.13 -4.47 18.42
CA THR A 178 -9.75 -4.39 17.09
C THR A 178 -8.86 -3.61 16.12
N LYS A 179 -9.04 -3.78 14.80
CA LYS A 179 -8.27 -2.98 13.82
C LYS A 179 -8.46 -1.46 14.01
N PRO A 180 -9.67 -0.92 14.30
CA PRO A 180 -9.83 0.50 14.59
C PRO A 180 -9.18 0.98 15.89
N GLU A 181 -8.93 0.09 16.87
CA GLU A 181 -8.11 0.43 18.05
C GLU A 181 -6.63 0.53 17.69
N LEU A 182 -6.10 -0.42 16.91
CA LEU A 182 -4.74 -0.34 16.38
C LEU A 182 -4.56 0.92 15.51
N ALA A 183 -5.54 1.22 14.65
CA ALA A 183 -5.57 2.43 13.83
C ALA A 183 -5.53 3.72 14.67
N ARG A 184 -6.27 3.80 15.80
CA ARG A 184 -6.19 4.97 16.70
C ARG A 184 -4.78 5.19 17.25
N VAL A 185 -4.11 4.12 17.69
CA VAL A 185 -2.73 4.20 18.19
C VAL A 185 -1.76 4.63 17.06
N MET A 186 -1.92 4.08 15.86
CA MET A 186 -1.07 4.39 14.72
C MET A 186 -1.25 5.83 14.21
N VAL A 187 -2.48 6.34 14.21
CA VAL A 187 -2.75 7.75 13.90
C VAL A 187 -2.13 8.65 14.96
N GLN A 188 -2.34 8.39 16.26
CA GLN A 188 -1.75 9.21 17.32
C GLN A 188 -0.22 9.28 17.19
N ARG A 189 0.47 8.14 17.00
CA ARG A 189 1.93 8.11 16.77
C ARG A 189 2.36 8.97 15.57
N ALA A 190 1.58 8.99 14.50
CA ALA A 190 1.88 9.81 13.32
C ALA A 190 1.62 11.31 13.56
N LEU A 191 0.65 11.68 14.40
CA LEU A 191 0.39 13.06 14.82
C LEU A 191 1.42 13.57 15.84
N ASP A 192 1.97 12.67 16.66
CA ASP A 192 3.06 12.96 17.60
C ASP A 192 4.46 13.02 16.92
N SER A 193 4.52 12.83 15.59
CA SER A 193 5.76 12.73 14.80
C SER A 193 6.05 13.99 13.96
N ALA A 194 7.20 14.01 13.27
CA ALA A 194 7.54 15.07 12.32
C ALA A 194 6.68 15.09 11.03
N LEU A 195 5.81 14.09 10.79
CA LEU A 195 4.98 14.01 9.59
C LEU A 195 3.96 15.17 9.54
N PRO A 196 3.95 16.02 8.48
CA PRO A 196 2.95 17.07 8.34
C PRO A 196 1.62 16.48 7.85
N VAL A 197 0.91 15.82 8.77
CA VAL A 197 -0.43 15.26 8.59
C VAL A 197 -1.47 16.36 8.79
N THR A 198 -2.18 16.73 7.73
CA THR A 198 -3.34 17.64 7.79
C THR A 198 -4.66 16.86 7.71
N TRP A 199 -4.62 15.67 7.09
CA TRP A 199 -5.80 14.89 6.76
C TRP A 199 -5.64 13.41 7.08
N VAL A 200 -6.74 12.75 7.45
CA VAL A 200 -6.83 11.28 7.56
C VAL A 200 -7.89 10.72 6.60
N THR A 201 -7.57 9.64 5.89
CA THR A 201 -8.54 8.86 5.09
C THR A 201 -8.42 7.37 5.39
N ALA A 202 -9.53 6.65 5.33
CA ALA A 202 -9.58 5.21 5.53
C ALA A 202 -10.78 4.58 4.80
N ASP A 203 -10.82 3.25 4.76
CA ASP A 203 -11.92 2.47 4.21
C ASP A 203 -13.20 2.50 5.09
N ALA A 204 -14.26 1.82 4.64
CA ALA A 204 -15.54 1.76 5.35
C ALA A 204 -15.50 0.98 6.67
N ALA A 205 -14.55 0.07 6.88
CA ALA A 205 -14.39 -0.65 8.15
C ALA A 205 -13.90 0.27 9.28
N TYR A 206 -12.99 1.21 8.98
CA TYR A 206 -12.52 2.24 9.91
C TYR A 206 -13.47 3.44 9.98
N GLY A 207 -14.00 3.90 8.84
CA GLY A 207 -14.79 5.13 8.77
C GLY A 207 -16.17 5.06 9.43
N GLN A 208 -16.79 3.87 9.47
CA GLN A 208 -18.04 3.70 10.21
C GLN A 208 -17.85 3.87 11.73
N GLU A 209 -16.67 3.55 12.27
CA GLU A 209 -16.42 3.56 13.72
C GLU A 209 -16.53 4.96 14.32
N TRP A 210 -17.34 5.07 15.37
CA TRP A 210 -17.58 6.35 16.04
C TRP A 210 -16.35 6.79 16.84
N HIS A 211 -15.71 5.87 17.57
CA HIS A 211 -14.52 6.19 18.37
C HIS A 211 -13.32 6.59 17.52
N PHE A 212 -13.19 6.06 16.29
CA PHE A 212 -12.12 6.45 15.37
C PHE A 212 -12.35 7.87 14.85
N ARG A 213 -13.55 8.18 14.33
CA ARG A 213 -13.92 9.55 13.92
C ARG A 213 -13.82 10.55 15.06
N ARG A 214 -14.27 10.18 16.27
CA ARG A 214 -14.32 11.12 17.40
C ARG A 214 -12.93 11.53 17.88
N MET A 215 -11.97 10.59 17.90
CA MET A 215 -10.57 10.91 18.20
C MET A 215 -9.99 11.91 17.19
N LEU A 216 -10.30 11.78 15.89
CA LEU A 216 -9.83 12.72 14.86
C LEU A 216 -10.41 14.13 15.06
N GLU A 217 -11.70 14.23 15.41
CA GLU A 217 -12.32 15.52 15.77
C GLU A 217 -11.67 16.15 17.03
N GLU A 218 -11.35 15.33 18.04
CA GLU A 218 -10.76 15.77 19.30
C GLU A 218 -9.28 16.16 19.17
N ALA A 219 -8.57 15.58 18.19
CA ALA A 219 -7.24 16.00 17.77
C ALA A 219 -7.25 17.23 16.84
N GLY A 220 -8.42 17.71 16.39
CA GLY A 220 -8.54 18.82 15.44
C GLY A 220 -8.04 18.49 14.02
N VAL A 221 -7.98 17.20 13.65
CA VAL A 221 -7.42 16.75 12.37
C VAL A 221 -8.53 16.50 11.37
N GLY A 222 -8.38 17.07 10.17
CA GLY A 222 -9.33 16.86 9.08
C GLY A 222 -9.43 15.39 8.69
N TYR A 223 -10.61 14.92 8.31
CA TYR A 223 -10.77 13.59 7.74
C TYR A 223 -11.75 13.55 6.57
N VAL A 224 -11.55 12.58 5.67
CA VAL A 224 -12.58 12.10 4.75
C VAL A 224 -12.54 10.57 4.75
N LEU A 225 -13.48 9.94 5.45
CA LEU A 225 -13.51 8.48 5.63
C LEU A 225 -14.65 7.88 4.82
N ALA A 226 -14.40 6.77 4.14
CA ALA A 226 -15.47 6.01 3.49
C ALA A 226 -16.40 5.40 4.55
N VAL A 227 -17.68 5.22 4.22
CA VAL A 227 -18.69 4.62 5.10
C VAL A 227 -19.66 3.72 4.32
N PRO A 228 -20.28 2.71 4.96
CA PRO A 228 -21.32 1.92 4.29
C PRO A 228 -22.57 2.76 4.00
N LYS A 229 -23.32 2.42 2.95
CA LYS A 229 -24.59 3.11 2.59
C LYS A 229 -25.67 3.09 3.68
N SER A 230 -25.52 2.24 4.70
CA SER A 230 -26.39 2.17 5.88
C SER A 230 -25.99 3.13 7.00
N GLN A 231 -24.85 3.82 6.88
CA GLN A 231 -24.32 4.74 7.88
C GLN A 231 -25.37 5.77 8.30
N GLN A 232 -25.59 5.87 9.61
CA GLN A 232 -26.46 6.88 10.20
C GLN A 232 -25.75 8.23 10.28
N VAL A 233 -26.44 9.26 9.81
CA VAL A 233 -26.06 10.67 9.87
C VAL A 233 -27.04 11.34 10.84
N LYS A 234 -26.53 11.82 11.97
CA LYS A 234 -27.33 12.48 13.02
C LYS A 234 -27.23 14.00 12.90
N SER A 235 -28.34 14.67 13.12
CA SER A 235 -28.45 16.14 13.23
C SER A 235 -29.50 16.49 14.30
N PRO A 236 -29.65 17.78 14.69
CA PRO A 236 -30.73 18.21 15.59
C PRO A 236 -32.13 17.92 15.03
N ALA A 237 -32.29 17.86 13.70
CA ALA A 237 -33.56 17.61 13.03
C ALA A 237 -33.88 16.11 12.78
N GLY A 238 -32.99 15.19 13.18
CA GLY A 238 -33.21 13.74 13.04
C GLY A 238 -31.96 12.93 12.70
N SER A 239 -32.18 11.62 12.49
CA SER A 239 -31.16 10.67 12.02
C SER A 239 -31.64 10.01 10.73
N TRP A 240 -30.80 10.03 9.68
CA TRP A 240 -31.09 9.38 8.41
C TRP A 240 -29.92 8.53 7.94
N ARG A 241 -30.18 7.61 7.01
CA ARG A 241 -29.13 6.91 6.28
C ARG A 241 -28.45 7.88 5.30
N ILE A 242 -27.13 7.78 5.16
CA ILE A 242 -26.35 8.62 4.24
C ILE A 242 -26.82 8.52 2.77
N ASP A 243 -27.28 7.35 2.33
CA ASP A 243 -27.83 7.19 0.97
C ASP A 243 -29.16 7.92 0.78
N HIS A 244 -30.03 7.98 1.79
CA HIS A 244 -31.28 8.74 1.73
C HIS A 244 -31.01 10.26 1.67
N VAL A 245 -30.04 10.76 2.47
CA VAL A 245 -29.65 12.19 2.48
C VAL A 245 -29.20 12.64 1.09
N LEU A 246 -28.40 11.82 0.40
CA LEU A 246 -27.85 12.15 -0.92
C LEU A 246 -28.76 11.75 -2.09
N THR A 247 -29.80 10.95 -1.85
CA THR A 247 -30.88 10.70 -2.83
C THR A 247 -31.86 11.89 -2.91
N GLY A 248 -32.00 12.66 -1.84
CA GLY A 248 -32.78 13.91 -1.82
C GLY A 248 -32.05 15.14 -2.38
N ALA A 249 -30.84 14.98 -2.93
CA ALA A 249 -30.07 16.07 -3.50
C ALA A 249 -30.66 16.56 -4.85
N PRO A 250 -30.59 17.87 -5.17
CA PRO A 250 -30.97 18.40 -6.47
C PRO A 250 -30.25 17.70 -7.65
N PRO A 251 -30.88 17.59 -8.84
CA PRO A 251 -30.27 16.91 -10.00
C PRO A 251 -28.94 17.50 -10.47
N ASP A 252 -28.73 18.78 -10.19
CA ASP A 252 -27.56 19.61 -10.50
C ASP A 252 -26.52 19.66 -9.36
N ALA A 253 -26.81 19.11 -8.17
CA ALA A 253 -25.88 19.04 -7.05
C ALA A 253 -24.74 17.99 -7.21
N GLY A 254 -24.51 17.52 -8.44
CA GLY A 254 -23.48 16.55 -8.81
C GLY A 254 -22.42 17.16 -9.71
N GLU A 255 -21.23 17.45 -9.17
CA GLU A 255 -20.09 17.99 -9.91
C GLU A 255 -19.17 16.87 -10.43
N ARG A 256 -18.66 17.02 -11.66
CA ARG A 256 -17.71 16.06 -12.25
C ARG A 256 -16.27 16.42 -11.86
N ILE A 257 -15.73 15.74 -10.86
CA ILE A 257 -14.42 16.07 -10.25
C ILE A 257 -13.47 14.86 -10.32
N SER A 258 -12.20 15.12 -10.64
CA SER A 258 -11.13 14.12 -10.53
C SER A 258 -10.66 13.97 -9.09
N CYS A 259 -10.57 12.74 -8.58
CA CYS A 259 -9.94 12.45 -7.30
C CYS A 259 -8.42 12.14 -7.43
N GLY A 260 -7.78 12.82 -8.38
CA GLY A 260 -6.36 12.67 -8.73
C GLY A 260 -6.08 11.55 -9.74
N ASP A 261 -4.84 11.50 -10.22
CA ASP A 261 -4.41 10.56 -11.25
C ASP A 261 -4.38 9.10 -10.79
N GLY A 262 -4.35 8.20 -11.77
CA GLY A 262 -4.06 6.78 -11.62
C GLY A 262 -3.47 6.22 -12.91
N ALA A 263 -3.16 4.92 -12.93
CA ALA A 263 -2.45 4.25 -14.04
C ALA A 263 -3.17 4.23 -15.41
N LYS A 264 -4.31 4.91 -15.56
CA LYS A 264 -5.05 5.11 -16.82
C LYS A 264 -5.42 6.58 -17.07
N GLY A 265 -4.75 7.51 -16.40
CA GLY A 265 -5.08 8.94 -16.38
C GLY A 265 -5.97 9.35 -15.19
N PRO A 266 -6.55 10.57 -15.23
CA PRO A 266 -7.33 11.14 -14.13
C PRO A 266 -8.52 10.28 -13.70
N ARG A 267 -8.67 10.04 -12.38
CA ARG A 267 -9.78 9.25 -11.83
C ARG A 267 -11.01 10.13 -11.62
N VAL A 268 -11.76 10.36 -12.70
CA VAL A 268 -12.94 11.23 -12.73
C VAL A 268 -14.21 10.49 -12.29
N TYR A 269 -14.99 11.14 -11.43
CA TYR A 269 -16.29 10.67 -10.93
C TYR A 269 -17.28 11.83 -10.85
N ASP A 270 -18.58 11.51 -10.75
CA ASP A 270 -19.59 12.49 -10.38
C ASP A 270 -19.73 12.49 -8.84
N TRP A 271 -19.57 13.65 -8.22
CA TRP A 271 -19.53 13.85 -6.77
C TRP A 271 -20.66 14.77 -6.32
N ALA A 272 -21.36 14.37 -5.25
CA ALA A 272 -22.28 15.25 -4.52
C ALA A 272 -21.76 15.40 -3.08
N ALA A 273 -21.80 16.62 -2.54
CA ALA A 273 -21.32 16.94 -1.20
C ALA A 273 -22.26 17.93 -0.50
N ALA A 274 -22.46 17.76 0.81
CA ALA A 274 -23.26 18.68 1.61
C ALA A 274 -22.65 18.87 3.01
N LYS A 275 -22.59 20.12 3.48
CA LYS A 275 -22.31 20.44 4.89
C LYS A 275 -23.47 19.94 5.76
N LEU A 276 -23.14 19.30 6.87
CA LEU A 276 -24.12 18.94 7.90
C LEU A 276 -24.35 20.12 8.86
N PRO A 277 -25.56 20.27 9.44
CA PRO A 277 -25.80 21.29 10.45
C PRO A 277 -24.82 21.18 11.62
N THR A 278 -24.28 22.33 12.02
CA THR A 278 -23.59 22.54 13.29
C THR A 278 -24.48 22.06 14.44
N VAL A 279 -23.88 21.46 15.47
CA VAL A 279 -24.58 21.06 16.70
C VAL A 279 -24.03 21.91 17.83
N ASP A 280 -24.89 22.38 18.73
CA ASP A 280 -24.47 23.26 19.83
C ASP A 280 -23.29 22.64 20.61
N GLY A 281 -22.20 23.41 20.75
CA GLY A 281 -20.95 22.96 21.35
C GLY A 281 -19.93 22.32 20.39
N SER A 282 -20.17 22.23 19.08
CA SER A 282 -19.11 21.88 18.11
C SER A 282 -18.22 23.08 17.77
N ASP A 283 -16.93 22.81 17.53
CA ASP A 283 -15.94 23.81 17.11
C ASP A 283 -16.38 24.60 15.85
N PRO A 284 -16.49 25.94 15.91
CA PRO A 284 -16.87 26.77 14.76
C PRO A 284 -15.79 26.85 13.67
N ALA A 285 -14.53 26.48 13.96
CA ALA A 285 -13.47 26.44 12.96
C ALA A 285 -13.62 25.25 11.98
N HIS A 286 -14.46 24.25 12.29
CA HIS A 286 -14.65 23.05 11.49
C HIS A 286 -16.12 22.81 11.08
N CYS A 287 -16.30 22.15 9.94
CA CYS A 287 -17.57 21.69 9.39
C CYS A 287 -17.56 20.17 9.20
N ARG A 288 -18.66 19.50 9.54
CA ARG A 288 -18.90 18.11 9.13
C ARG A 288 -19.58 18.07 7.76
N TRP A 289 -19.31 17.04 6.96
CA TRP A 289 -19.92 16.84 5.65
C TRP A 289 -20.34 15.40 5.40
N VAL A 290 -21.27 15.22 4.46
CA VAL A 290 -21.54 13.96 3.74
C VAL A 290 -21.10 14.11 2.29
N LEU A 291 -20.57 13.03 1.69
CA LEU A 291 -20.29 12.98 0.25
C LEU A 291 -20.76 11.65 -0.36
N ALA A 292 -21.19 11.71 -1.62
CA ALA A 292 -21.36 10.57 -2.52
C ALA A 292 -20.41 10.70 -3.71
N ARG A 293 -19.83 9.57 -4.13
CA ARG A 293 -19.05 9.43 -5.38
C ARG A 293 -19.67 8.35 -6.25
N ARG A 294 -20.21 8.75 -7.40
CA ARG A 294 -20.85 7.86 -8.39
C ARG A 294 -19.88 7.49 -9.51
N SER A 295 -19.83 6.21 -9.86
CA SER A 295 -19.01 5.71 -10.99
C SER A 295 -19.62 6.09 -12.33
N LEU A 296 -18.84 6.75 -13.21
CA LEU A 296 -19.29 7.14 -14.55
C LEU A 296 -19.64 5.94 -15.44
N ALA A 297 -18.96 4.81 -15.22
CA ALA A 297 -19.15 3.58 -16.00
C ALA A 297 -20.21 2.63 -15.40
N ARG A 298 -20.57 2.83 -14.13
CA ARG A 298 -21.56 2.03 -13.38
C ARG A 298 -22.34 2.94 -12.41
N PRO A 299 -23.34 3.72 -12.89
CA PRO A 299 -23.98 4.76 -12.09
C PRO A 299 -24.72 4.29 -10.83
N ASP A 300 -24.96 2.98 -10.72
CA ASP A 300 -25.45 2.25 -9.55
C ASP A 300 -24.38 2.10 -8.43
N GLU A 301 -23.10 2.13 -8.77
CA GLU A 301 -22.00 2.13 -7.81
C GLU A 301 -21.76 3.52 -7.23
N VAL A 302 -22.37 3.77 -6.07
CA VAL A 302 -22.12 4.95 -5.24
C VAL A 302 -21.33 4.57 -3.99
N ALA A 303 -20.16 5.18 -3.82
CA ALA A 303 -19.40 5.16 -2.56
C ALA A 303 -19.79 6.38 -1.71
N TYR A 304 -19.89 6.20 -0.39
CA TYR A 304 -20.31 7.22 0.55
C TYR A 304 -19.19 7.57 1.53
N TYR A 305 -19.13 8.82 1.96
CA TYR A 305 -18.09 9.34 2.86
C TYR A 305 -18.66 10.27 3.92
N LEU A 306 -18.04 10.26 5.10
CA LEU A 306 -18.17 11.32 6.10
C LEU A 306 -16.87 12.12 6.14
N ALA A 307 -16.98 13.44 6.30
CA ALA A 307 -15.83 14.30 6.49
C ALA A 307 -15.97 15.23 7.70
N PHE A 308 -14.83 15.65 8.22
CA PHE A 308 -14.66 16.75 9.18
C PHE A 308 -13.50 17.59 8.64
N ALA A 309 -13.69 18.90 8.50
CA ALA A 309 -12.82 19.75 7.70
C ALA A 309 -12.86 21.20 8.17
N PRO A 310 -11.78 21.99 8.06
CA PRO A 310 -11.81 23.44 8.29
C PRO A 310 -12.96 24.12 7.55
N ALA A 311 -13.59 25.13 8.15
CA ALA A 311 -14.88 25.67 7.70
C ALA A 311 -14.86 26.30 6.29
N ASP A 312 -13.69 26.74 5.84
CA ASP A 312 -13.36 27.29 4.52
C ASP A 312 -13.05 26.21 3.45
N THR A 313 -12.95 24.94 3.85
CA THR A 313 -12.60 23.83 2.94
C THR A 313 -13.59 23.70 1.79
N VAL A 314 -13.06 23.61 0.57
CA VAL A 314 -13.82 23.41 -0.68
C VAL A 314 -14.01 21.93 -1.03
N VAL A 315 -15.06 21.60 -1.79
CA VAL A 315 -15.40 20.21 -2.16
C VAL A 315 -14.25 19.51 -2.92
N THR A 316 -13.51 20.23 -3.76
CA THR A 316 -12.35 19.69 -4.49
C THR A 316 -11.25 19.15 -3.58
N GLU A 317 -11.03 19.76 -2.40
CA GLU A 317 -10.07 19.29 -1.41
C GLU A 317 -10.55 18.01 -0.71
N LEU A 318 -11.84 17.94 -0.36
CA LEU A 318 -12.44 16.72 0.18
C LEU A 318 -12.35 15.55 -0.82
N VAL A 319 -12.53 15.85 -2.12
CA VAL A 319 -12.38 14.89 -3.22
C VAL A 319 -10.92 14.47 -3.40
N ARG A 320 -9.94 15.36 -3.25
CA ARG A 320 -8.51 15.02 -3.23
C ARG A 320 -8.19 14.03 -2.11
N VAL A 321 -8.64 14.32 -0.89
CA VAL A 321 -8.38 13.49 0.30
C VAL A 321 -9.03 12.11 0.17
N ALA A 322 -10.30 12.04 -0.27
CA ALA A 322 -10.95 10.76 -0.56
C ALA A 322 -10.28 9.98 -1.71
N GLY A 323 -9.69 10.69 -2.68
CA GLY A 323 -8.89 10.13 -3.77
C GLY A 323 -7.54 9.57 -3.33
N ALA A 324 -6.97 10.13 -2.28
CA ALA A 324 -5.66 9.77 -1.72
C ALA A 324 -5.64 8.37 -1.08
N ARG A 325 -6.79 7.80 -0.67
CA ARG A 325 -6.85 6.42 -0.11
C ARG A 325 -6.15 5.40 -1.02
N TRP A 326 -6.19 5.59 -2.35
CA TRP A 326 -5.53 4.71 -3.32
C TRP A 326 -4.01 4.61 -3.15
N ALA A 327 -3.36 5.62 -2.53
CA ALA A 327 -1.91 5.64 -2.32
C ALA A 327 -1.43 4.45 -1.46
N ILE A 328 -2.22 3.96 -0.50
CA ILE A 328 -1.83 2.79 0.31
C ILE A 328 -1.88 1.48 -0.48
N GLU A 329 -2.76 1.36 -1.47
CA GLU A 329 -2.79 0.20 -2.37
C GLU A 329 -1.54 0.19 -3.25
N GLU A 330 -1.11 1.35 -3.75
CA GLU A 330 0.14 1.50 -4.52
C GLU A 330 1.37 1.24 -3.64
N CYS A 331 1.39 1.73 -2.39
CA CYS A 331 2.41 1.39 -1.40
C CYS A 331 2.45 -0.13 -1.11
N PHE A 332 1.31 -0.80 -0.95
CA PHE A 332 1.26 -2.25 -0.75
C PHE A 332 1.78 -3.03 -1.97
N GLN A 333 1.48 -2.59 -3.19
CA GLN A 333 2.02 -3.23 -4.40
C GLN A 333 3.55 -3.05 -4.47
N ALA A 334 4.04 -1.82 -4.37
CA ALA A 334 5.48 -1.53 -4.41
C ALA A 334 6.26 -2.27 -3.29
N ALA A 335 5.77 -2.22 -2.06
CA ALA A 335 6.43 -2.85 -0.93
C ALA A 335 6.45 -4.39 -1.01
N LYS A 336 5.44 -5.03 -1.62
CA LYS A 336 5.43 -6.50 -1.82
C LYS A 336 6.29 -6.95 -2.99
N ASN A 337 6.19 -6.26 -4.12
CA ASN A 337 6.87 -6.63 -5.35
C ASN A 337 8.37 -6.32 -5.25
N GLU A 338 8.73 -5.08 -4.91
CA GLU A 338 10.12 -4.63 -4.89
C GLU A 338 10.80 -4.98 -3.56
N CYS A 339 10.17 -4.64 -2.43
CA CYS A 339 10.76 -4.74 -1.09
C CYS A 339 10.39 -6.02 -0.31
N GLY A 340 9.59 -6.93 -0.91
CA GLY A 340 9.31 -8.25 -0.37
C GLY A 340 8.45 -8.33 0.91
N LEU A 341 7.62 -7.32 1.19
CA LEU A 341 6.80 -7.16 2.41
C LEU A 341 5.99 -8.41 2.83
N ASP A 342 5.60 -9.30 1.90
CA ASP A 342 4.85 -10.52 2.18
C ASP A 342 5.67 -11.82 2.04
N GLN A 343 6.88 -11.75 1.49
CA GLN A 343 7.69 -12.89 1.06
C GLN A 343 8.37 -13.63 2.23
N TYR A 344 8.29 -13.06 3.43
CA TYR A 344 8.95 -13.50 4.66
C TYR A 344 8.51 -14.87 5.22
N GLU A 345 9.44 -15.47 5.96
CA GLU A 345 9.31 -16.81 6.58
C GLU A 345 9.37 -16.76 8.12
N VAL A 346 9.47 -15.56 8.71
CA VAL A 346 9.38 -15.36 10.17
C VAL A 346 8.01 -15.79 10.72
N ARG A 347 8.01 -16.42 11.90
CA ARG A 347 6.81 -16.95 12.58
C ARG A 347 6.49 -16.25 13.91
N ARG A 348 7.50 -15.65 14.55
CA ARG A 348 7.37 -14.99 15.86
C ARG A 348 6.89 -13.54 15.73
N TYR A 349 6.19 -13.04 16.74
CA TYR A 349 5.67 -11.67 16.81
C TYR A 349 6.74 -10.61 16.50
N VAL A 350 7.81 -10.57 17.30
CA VAL A 350 8.94 -9.64 17.10
C VAL A 350 9.61 -9.79 15.73
N GLY A 351 9.62 -11.01 15.17
CA GLY A 351 10.19 -11.27 13.85
C GLY A 351 9.37 -10.62 12.72
N TRP A 352 8.03 -10.63 12.85
CA TRP A 352 7.12 -9.95 11.92
C TRP A 352 7.41 -8.44 11.90
N TYR A 353 7.35 -7.76 13.05
CA TYR A 353 7.60 -6.32 13.14
C TYR A 353 8.97 -5.93 12.57
N ARG A 354 10.00 -6.73 12.84
CA ARG A 354 11.36 -6.49 12.35
C ARG A 354 11.52 -6.64 10.84
N HIS A 355 10.91 -7.67 10.23
CA HIS A 355 10.92 -7.78 8.78
C HIS A 355 10.11 -6.65 8.14
N ILE A 356 8.87 -6.45 8.61
CA ILE A 356 7.94 -5.47 8.04
C ILE A 356 8.52 -4.05 8.12
N THR A 357 9.11 -3.65 9.25
CA THR A 357 9.74 -2.32 9.37
C THR A 357 10.91 -2.14 8.40
N LEU A 358 11.75 -3.16 8.19
CA LEU A 358 12.86 -3.07 7.22
C LEU A 358 12.39 -3.09 5.76
N ALA A 359 11.26 -3.76 5.46
CA ALA A 359 10.61 -3.71 4.15
C ALA A 359 9.94 -2.34 3.89
N MET A 360 9.34 -1.73 4.92
CA MET A 360 8.82 -0.35 4.85
C MET A 360 9.96 0.66 4.67
N LEU A 361 11.09 0.49 5.36
CA LEU A 361 12.29 1.32 5.21
C LEU A 361 12.86 1.27 3.79
N ALA A 362 12.99 0.07 3.21
CA ALA A 362 13.39 -0.11 1.82
C ALA A 362 12.38 0.53 0.84
N HIS A 363 11.08 0.41 1.10
CA HIS A 363 10.03 1.02 0.28
C HIS A 363 10.05 2.56 0.35
N ALA A 364 10.27 3.14 1.53
CA ALA A 364 10.37 4.58 1.72
C ALA A 364 11.63 5.17 1.04
N PHE A 365 12.75 4.45 1.04
CA PHE A 365 13.92 4.81 0.23
C PHE A 365 13.58 4.89 -1.26
N LEU A 366 12.94 3.85 -1.84
CA LEU A 366 12.52 3.87 -3.24
C LEU A 366 11.53 5.02 -3.54
N ALA A 367 10.62 5.32 -2.61
CA ALA A 367 9.68 6.44 -2.75
C ALA A 367 10.41 7.80 -2.74
N ALA A 368 11.42 7.98 -1.87
CA ALA A 368 12.24 9.19 -1.83
C ALA A 368 13.09 9.37 -3.09
N MET A 369 13.72 8.31 -3.60
CA MET A 369 14.47 8.37 -4.86
C MET A 369 13.56 8.68 -6.05
N THR A 370 12.35 8.11 -6.08
CA THR A 370 11.34 8.42 -7.11
C THR A 370 10.94 9.89 -7.06
N ALA A 371 10.71 10.46 -5.86
CA ALA A 371 10.39 11.88 -5.69
C ALA A 371 11.54 12.78 -6.17
N HIS A 372 12.79 12.46 -5.81
CA HIS A 372 13.97 13.23 -6.21
C HIS A 372 14.20 13.22 -7.73
N ALA A 373 14.02 12.07 -8.39
CA ALA A 373 14.11 11.96 -9.84
C ALA A 373 13.05 12.81 -10.56
N LEU A 374 11.82 12.86 -10.02
CA LEU A 374 10.74 13.70 -10.55
C LEU A 374 11.00 15.21 -10.34
N GLU A 375 11.53 15.61 -9.18
CA GLU A 375 11.92 17.00 -8.92
C GLU A 375 13.04 17.47 -9.88
N ARG A 376 14.03 16.61 -10.18
CA ARG A 376 15.09 16.91 -11.16
C ARG A 376 14.56 16.97 -12.59
N GLY A 377 13.80 15.96 -13.03
CA GLY A 377 13.22 15.91 -14.37
C GLY A 377 12.25 17.06 -14.68
N ALA A 378 11.66 17.70 -13.65
CA ALA A 378 10.88 18.92 -13.81
C ALA A 378 11.72 20.18 -14.06
N GLY A 379 12.94 20.25 -13.53
CA GLY A 379 13.87 21.38 -13.72
C GLY A 379 14.57 21.41 -15.08
N GLU A 380 14.69 20.26 -15.74
CA GLU A 380 15.53 20.04 -16.94
C GLU A 380 14.71 19.99 -18.26
N THR A 381 13.55 20.67 -18.29
CA THR A 381 12.45 20.37 -19.23
C THR A 381 12.65 20.81 -20.70
N VAL A 382 13.33 19.97 -21.47
CA VAL A 382 12.93 19.69 -22.87
C VAL A 382 12.32 18.28 -22.92
N ARG A 383 11.00 18.19 -23.14
CA ARG A 383 10.24 16.93 -23.06
C ARG A 383 10.69 15.86 -24.08
N PRO A 384 11.12 14.66 -23.65
CA PRO A 384 11.03 13.45 -24.44
C PRO A 384 9.60 12.86 -24.36
N ALA A 385 9.28 11.91 -25.23
CA ALA A 385 7.99 11.21 -25.20
C ALA A 385 7.90 10.22 -24.01
N SER A 386 6.66 9.94 -23.58
CA SER A 386 6.35 8.97 -22.53
C SER A 386 6.85 7.55 -22.88
N PHE A 387 7.82 7.04 -22.12
CA PHE A 387 8.24 5.65 -22.22
C PHE A 387 7.12 4.71 -21.70
N PRO A 388 6.63 3.75 -22.50
CA PRO A 388 5.71 2.73 -22.01
C PRO A 388 6.40 1.80 -21.01
N SER A 389 5.65 1.30 -20.02
CA SER A 389 6.14 0.23 -19.14
C SER A 389 6.55 -1.01 -19.96
N PRO A 390 7.69 -1.66 -19.67
CA PRO A 390 8.10 -2.89 -20.36
C PRO A 390 7.20 -4.09 -20.03
N TRP A 391 6.31 -3.96 -19.04
CA TRP A 391 5.40 -5.00 -18.61
C TRP A 391 4.14 -5.05 -19.48
N GLN A 392 4.07 -6.03 -20.38
CA GLN A 392 2.84 -6.32 -21.11
C GLN A 392 1.96 -7.30 -20.34
N LYS A 393 0.63 -7.10 -20.43
CA LYS A 393 -0.39 -7.93 -19.78
C LYS A 393 -1.13 -8.77 -20.81
N SER A 394 -1.09 -10.09 -20.67
CA SER A 394 -1.82 -11.03 -21.52
C SER A 394 -2.37 -12.19 -20.69
N GLY A 395 -3.58 -12.68 -21.02
CA GLY A 395 -4.18 -13.86 -20.37
C GLY A 395 -4.42 -13.77 -18.86
N GLY A 396 -4.27 -12.59 -18.24
CA GLY A 396 -4.31 -12.41 -16.78
C GLY A 396 -2.95 -12.48 -16.08
N SER A 397 -1.85 -12.72 -16.81
CA SER A 397 -0.47 -12.69 -16.29
C SER A 397 0.28 -11.43 -16.76
N TRP A 398 1.40 -11.15 -16.11
CA TRP A 398 2.36 -10.10 -16.47
C TRP A 398 3.65 -10.75 -16.99
N THR A 399 4.18 -10.27 -18.11
CA THR A 399 5.40 -10.81 -18.72
C THR A 399 6.39 -9.70 -19.06
N LEU A 400 7.63 -9.84 -18.59
CA LEU A 400 8.77 -9.08 -19.11
C LEU A 400 9.22 -9.70 -20.45
N PRO A 401 9.52 -8.89 -21.47
CA PRO A 401 10.26 -9.38 -22.64
C PRO A 401 11.69 -9.73 -22.22
N VAL A 402 12.10 -10.97 -22.43
CA VAL A 402 13.49 -11.40 -22.22
C VAL A 402 14.34 -10.85 -23.38
N PRO A 403 15.40 -10.06 -23.14
CA PRO A 403 16.26 -9.60 -24.21
C PRO A 403 17.02 -10.79 -24.85
N PRO A 404 17.24 -10.80 -26.17
CA PRO A 404 17.96 -11.87 -26.83
C PRO A 404 19.42 -11.93 -26.31
N ARG A 405 19.89 -13.14 -26.01
CA ARG A 405 21.26 -13.36 -25.52
C ARG A 405 22.29 -12.96 -26.59
N PRO A 406 23.35 -12.20 -26.27
CA PRO A 406 24.47 -11.99 -27.17
C PRO A 406 25.25 -13.30 -27.40
N GLY A 407 25.42 -13.69 -28.66
CA GLY A 407 26.54 -14.50 -29.14
C GLY A 407 26.63 -15.98 -28.71
N MET A 408 26.07 -16.87 -29.54
CA MET A 408 26.85 -18.00 -30.05
C MET A 408 26.76 -17.99 -31.58
N GLY A 409 27.88 -18.28 -32.25
CA GLY A 409 28.04 -17.99 -33.68
C GLY A 409 27.46 -19.04 -34.62
N HIS A 410 26.88 -18.58 -35.73
CA HIS A 410 26.66 -19.41 -36.92
C HIS A 410 27.95 -19.54 -37.74
N PRO A 411 28.33 -20.76 -38.17
CA PRO A 411 29.13 -20.94 -39.38
C PRO A 411 28.32 -20.55 -40.63
N ARG A 412 29.02 -20.20 -41.71
CA ARG A 412 28.50 -20.14 -43.10
C ARG A 412 27.93 -21.52 -43.50
N THR A 413 26.97 -21.68 -44.42
CA THR A 413 26.74 -21.07 -45.76
C THR A 413 25.22 -20.87 -46.02
N GLY A 414 24.70 -20.29 -47.11
CA GLY A 414 25.24 -19.63 -48.31
C GLY A 414 24.38 -19.92 -49.56
N SER A 415 23.85 -18.87 -50.24
CA SER A 415 23.22 -18.79 -51.59
C SER A 415 22.38 -19.99 -52.13
N THR A 416 21.14 -19.87 -52.63
CA THR A 416 20.51 -18.86 -53.51
C THR A 416 18.96 -18.85 -53.38
N GLY A 417 18.27 -17.82 -53.91
CA GLY A 417 16.82 -17.90 -54.25
C GLY A 417 16.60 -18.11 -55.77
N PRO A 418 15.46 -17.71 -56.39
CA PRO A 418 14.18 -17.20 -55.85
C PRO A 418 12.93 -17.86 -56.54
N ILE A 419 11.78 -17.15 -56.63
CA ILE A 419 10.53 -17.50 -57.40
C ILE A 419 9.64 -18.55 -56.67
N GLY A 420 8.29 -18.54 -56.71
CA GLY A 420 7.31 -17.70 -57.44
C GLY A 420 5.91 -17.66 -56.78
N ALA A 421 4.85 -17.39 -57.56
CA ALA A 421 3.49 -17.05 -57.07
C ALA A 421 2.40 -18.12 -57.37
N ASP A 422 1.17 -17.84 -56.89
CA ASP A 422 -0.12 -18.50 -57.22
C ASP A 422 -0.33 -19.98 -56.77
N ALA A 423 -1.54 -20.51 -56.57
CA ALA A 423 -2.88 -19.95 -56.24
C ALA A 423 -3.84 -21.14 -55.86
N ILE A 424 -5.17 -20.91 -55.90
CA ILE A 424 -6.26 -21.91 -56.08
C ILE A 424 -6.83 -22.65 -54.83
N ARG A 425 -8.17 -22.60 -54.71
CA ARG A 425 -9.13 -23.39 -53.90
C ARG A 425 -9.72 -24.52 -54.80
N PRO A 426 -10.33 -25.64 -54.32
CA PRO A 426 -11.41 -25.64 -53.30
C PRO A 426 -11.56 -26.92 -52.42
N SER A 427 -12.67 -27.00 -51.66
CA SER A 427 -13.16 -28.17 -50.89
C SER A 427 -13.97 -29.17 -51.74
N PRO A 428 -14.28 -30.40 -51.26
CA PRO A 428 -15.43 -30.68 -50.37
C PRO A 428 -15.04 -31.55 -49.13
N ALA A 429 -15.82 -31.85 -48.08
CA ALA A 429 -17.22 -31.63 -47.61
C ALA A 429 -18.08 -32.91 -47.43
N THR A 430 -18.13 -33.43 -46.19
CA THR A 430 -19.12 -34.34 -45.54
C THR A 430 -18.88 -34.23 -44.01
N ALA A 431 -19.83 -34.07 -43.08
CA ALA A 431 -21.07 -34.81 -42.75
C ALA A 431 -20.79 -36.23 -42.19
N THR A 432 -21.29 -36.68 -41.01
CA THR A 432 -22.20 -36.06 -40.01
C THR A 432 -21.69 -36.39 -38.57
N THR A 433 -22.40 -36.59 -37.42
CA THR A 433 -23.82 -36.84 -37.05
C THR A 433 -24.09 -36.47 -35.57
N SER A 434 -25.32 -36.05 -35.25
CA SER A 434 -26.06 -35.99 -33.96
C SER A 434 -25.39 -35.90 -32.56
N ALA A 435 -25.99 -35.06 -31.71
CA ALA A 435 -25.92 -35.16 -30.24
C ALA A 435 -27.05 -36.05 -29.66
N ALA A 436 -26.97 -36.38 -28.36
CA ALA A 436 -28.04 -36.98 -27.55
C ALA A 436 -27.94 -36.54 -26.07
N ARG A 437 -28.96 -36.77 -25.24
CA ARG A 437 -29.21 -36.08 -23.96
C ARG A 437 -29.47 -37.04 -22.77
N THR A 438 -28.64 -36.94 -21.70
CA THR A 438 -29.02 -37.21 -20.28
C THR A 438 -29.57 -38.63 -19.95
N PRO A 439 -29.97 -38.99 -18.69
CA PRO A 439 -29.95 -38.27 -17.42
C PRO A 439 -29.24 -38.94 -16.21
N ILE A 440 -29.01 -38.12 -15.18
CA ILE A 440 -29.13 -38.37 -13.72
C ILE A 440 -28.78 -39.76 -13.16
N GLY A 441 -27.80 -39.76 -12.25
CA GLY A 441 -27.61 -40.71 -11.15
C GLY A 441 -27.02 -39.95 -9.96
#